data_AF-B4IQJ5-F1
#
_entry.id   AF-B4IQJ5-F1
#
_cell.length_a   1.000
_cell.length_b   1.000
_cell.length_c   1.000
_cell.angle_alpha   90.00
_cell.angle_beta   90.00
_cell.angle_gamma   90.00
#
_symmetry.space_group_name_H-M   'P 1'
#
loop_
_entity.id
_entity.type
_entity.pdbx_description
1 polymer ?
#
loop_
_entity_poly.entity_id
_entity_poly.type
_entity_poly.pdbx_seq_one_letter_code
_entity_poly.pdbx_strand_id
1 'polypeptide(L)'
;MNDEPLSRDHGFPIRVIVPGTVGARNVKWLTRIVVADKESDSHWQQNDYKGFSPSTDWDTVDFSKSDAIQAMPVTSAICTPQPGARVKVDDDEGHITVRGYAWSGGGRKIVRVDLTNDEGVSWHVAELEQEEIPDGRHYGWSLWTARLPVSEAQRKAGDVEIWAKAVDSAYNVQPEKFEHIWNLRGVLANAYHKVKVKII
;
A
#
# COMPACT_ATOMS: atom_id res chain seq x y z
N MET A 1 -13.79 -0.62 18.69
CA MET A 1 -12.84 -1.03 17.66
C MET A 1 -11.69 -1.68 18.37
N ASN A 2 -11.34 -2.91 17.99
CA ASN A 2 -10.53 -3.82 18.80
C ASN A 2 -11.19 -4.07 20.16
N ASP A 3 -12.41 -4.59 20.12
CA ASP A 3 -13.25 -4.96 21.28
C ASP A 3 -13.66 -3.84 22.26
N GLU A 4 -13.19 -2.60 22.07
CA GLU A 4 -13.59 -1.44 22.86
C GLU A 4 -14.68 -0.60 22.17
N PRO A 5 -15.35 0.35 22.85
CA PRO A 5 -16.12 1.40 22.18
C PRO A 5 -15.28 2.18 21.15
N LEU A 6 -15.92 2.78 20.14
CA LEU A 6 -15.19 3.67 19.22
C LEU A 6 -14.62 4.86 19.98
N SER A 7 -13.40 5.29 19.64
CA SER A 7 -12.92 6.60 20.06
C SER A 7 -13.62 7.70 19.28
N ARG A 8 -13.57 8.94 19.78
CA ARG A 8 -14.10 10.11 19.07
C ARG A 8 -13.46 10.25 17.69
N ASP A 9 -12.14 10.11 17.58
CA ASP A 9 -11.41 10.25 16.30
C ASP A 9 -11.72 9.13 15.30
N HIS A 10 -12.15 7.97 15.79
CA HIS A 10 -12.57 6.83 14.98
C HIS A 10 -14.07 6.76 14.75
N GLY A 11 -14.85 7.78 15.12
CA GLY A 11 -16.24 7.93 14.71
C GLY A 11 -17.29 7.52 15.75
N PHE A 12 -16.99 7.59 17.04
CA PHE A 12 -17.99 7.38 18.09
C PHE A 12 -19.27 8.23 17.87
N PRO A 13 -20.48 7.71 18.12
CA PRO A 13 -20.76 6.36 18.63
C PRO A 13 -20.79 5.29 17.53
N ILE A 14 -21.04 5.69 16.28
CA ILE A 14 -21.30 4.78 15.17
C ILE A 14 -20.56 5.27 13.92
N ARG A 15 -19.97 4.32 13.19
CA ARG A 15 -19.37 4.53 11.89
C ARG A 15 -19.78 3.44 10.90
N VAL A 16 -19.60 3.72 9.62
CA VAL A 16 -19.61 2.69 8.58
C VAL A 16 -18.22 2.04 8.49
N ILE A 17 -18.20 0.72 8.26
CA ILE A 17 -17.03 -0.04 7.83
C ILE A 17 -17.39 -0.75 6.53
N VAL A 18 -16.68 -0.46 5.45
CA VAL A 18 -16.82 -1.08 4.13
C VAL A 18 -15.48 -1.75 3.77
N PRO A 19 -15.30 -3.03 4.13
CA PRO A 19 -14.02 -3.72 3.93
C PRO A 19 -13.61 -3.78 2.45
N GLY A 20 -12.30 -3.73 2.18
CA GLY A 20 -11.76 -3.76 0.81
C GLY A 20 -11.91 -2.45 0.02
N THR A 21 -12.45 -1.38 0.62
CA THR A 21 -12.62 -0.08 -0.03
C THR A 21 -11.74 1.00 0.58
N VAL A 22 -11.57 2.12 -0.12
CA VAL A 22 -10.83 3.29 0.35
C VAL A 22 -11.44 3.87 1.63
N GLY A 23 -10.59 4.35 2.54
CA GLY A 23 -10.99 4.89 3.84
C GLY A 23 -12.05 6.00 3.77
N ALA A 24 -12.10 6.77 2.68
CA ALA A 24 -13.07 7.84 2.48
C ALA A 24 -14.54 7.38 2.54
N ARG A 25 -14.82 6.11 2.20
CA ARG A 25 -16.19 5.55 2.22
C ARG A 25 -16.59 5.01 3.60
N ASN A 26 -15.64 4.95 4.54
CA ASN A 26 -15.86 4.47 5.90
C ASN A 26 -16.29 5.62 6.82
N VAL A 27 -17.45 6.22 6.51
CA VAL A 27 -17.99 7.44 7.15
C VAL A 27 -18.00 7.30 8.67
N LYS A 28 -17.31 8.24 9.34
CA LYS A 28 -17.27 8.39 10.80
C LYS A 28 -18.41 9.30 11.26
N TRP A 29 -18.83 9.16 12.52
CA TRP A 29 -19.89 9.99 13.13
C TRP A 29 -21.20 9.91 12.33
N LEU A 30 -21.65 8.68 12.06
CA LEU A 30 -22.78 8.42 11.17
C LEU A 30 -24.08 8.99 11.72
N THR A 31 -24.77 9.81 10.91
CA THR A 31 -26.04 10.45 11.30
C THR A 31 -27.23 10.01 10.45
N ARG A 32 -27.00 9.59 9.19
CA ARG A 32 -28.08 9.26 8.25
C ARG A 32 -27.61 8.19 7.26
N ILE A 33 -28.51 7.25 6.95
CA ILE A 33 -28.37 6.29 5.85
C ILE A 33 -29.53 6.54 4.89
N VAL A 34 -29.24 6.67 3.61
CA VAL A 34 -30.23 6.90 2.55
C VAL A 34 -29.96 5.91 1.43
N VAL A 35 -31.02 5.26 0.96
CA VAL A 35 -30.99 4.48 -0.29
C VAL A 35 -31.39 5.40 -1.43
N ALA A 36 -30.57 5.46 -2.46
CA ALA A 36 -30.76 6.32 -3.63
C ALA A 36 -30.42 5.55 -4.91
N ASP A 37 -30.95 6.01 -6.04
CA ASP A 37 -30.67 5.51 -7.39
C ASP A 37 -29.38 6.08 -7.99
N LYS A 38 -28.73 7.01 -7.27
CA LYS A 38 -27.51 7.72 -7.68
C LYS A 38 -26.50 7.75 -6.55
N GLU A 39 -25.24 8.03 -6.88
CA GLU A 39 -24.18 8.26 -5.90
C GLU A 39 -24.49 9.46 -5.00
N SER A 40 -23.81 9.52 -3.84
CA SER A 40 -23.86 10.70 -2.97
C SER A 40 -23.43 11.95 -3.73
N ASP A 41 -24.20 13.03 -3.57
CA ASP A 41 -23.93 14.36 -4.10
C ASP A 41 -22.88 15.14 -3.28
N SER A 42 -22.32 14.54 -2.22
CA SER A 42 -21.30 15.18 -1.39
C SER A 42 -20.04 15.52 -2.20
N HIS A 43 -19.39 16.61 -1.84
CA HIS A 43 -18.15 17.05 -2.49
C HIS A 43 -17.08 15.95 -2.51
N TRP A 44 -16.92 15.17 -1.43
CA TRP A 44 -15.92 14.10 -1.36
C TRP A 44 -16.25 12.85 -2.20
N GLN A 45 -17.49 12.69 -2.65
CA GLN A 45 -17.85 11.63 -3.59
C GLN A 45 -17.72 12.14 -5.03
N GLN A 46 -18.18 13.36 -5.31
CA GLN A 46 -18.28 13.89 -6.68
C GLN A 46 -17.00 14.55 -7.17
N ASN A 47 -16.30 15.30 -6.32
CA ASN A 47 -15.19 16.21 -6.68
C ASN A 47 -13.88 15.92 -5.93
N ASP A 48 -13.75 14.72 -5.34
CA ASP A 48 -12.53 14.26 -4.68
C ASP A 48 -12.38 12.74 -4.79
N TYR A 49 -11.22 12.21 -4.40
CA TYR A 49 -10.94 10.77 -4.36
C TYR A 49 -11.22 10.06 -5.69
N LYS A 50 -10.66 10.61 -6.77
CA LYS A 50 -10.69 10.07 -8.14
C LYS A 50 -9.27 10.04 -8.72
N GLY A 51 -9.00 9.08 -9.60
CA GLY A 51 -7.72 8.97 -10.31
C GLY A 51 -7.77 9.66 -11.67
N PHE A 52 -6.68 10.29 -12.09
CA PHE A 52 -6.58 10.99 -13.37
C PHE A 52 -5.29 10.65 -14.11
N SER A 53 -5.26 10.90 -15.42
CA SER A 53 -4.05 10.77 -16.22
C SER A 53 -2.95 11.73 -15.72
N PRO A 54 -1.65 11.35 -15.79
CA PRO A 54 -0.55 12.23 -15.42
C PRO A 54 -0.48 13.55 -16.19
N SER A 55 -1.16 13.67 -17.33
CA SER A 55 -1.24 14.94 -18.10
C SER A 55 -2.37 15.87 -17.63
N THR A 56 -3.14 15.49 -16.62
CA THR A 56 -4.25 16.31 -16.09
C THR A 56 -3.74 17.25 -15.00
N ASP A 57 -4.05 18.54 -15.12
CA ASP A 57 -3.73 19.57 -14.13
C ASP A 57 -5.00 20.32 -13.70
N TRP A 58 -4.89 21.27 -12.76
CA TRP A 58 -6.01 21.96 -12.13
C TRP A 58 -6.90 22.75 -13.09
N ASP A 59 -6.34 23.23 -14.20
CA ASP A 59 -7.05 23.97 -15.24
C ASP A 59 -7.81 23.06 -16.22
N THR A 60 -7.49 21.77 -16.24
CA THR A 60 -8.01 20.77 -17.20
C THR A 60 -8.78 19.63 -16.54
N VAL A 61 -8.75 19.52 -15.20
CA VAL A 61 -9.43 18.45 -14.48
C VAL A 61 -10.95 18.52 -14.63
N ASP A 62 -11.54 17.37 -14.93
CA ASP A 62 -12.98 17.17 -15.02
C ASP A 62 -13.35 15.92 -14.22
N PHE A 63 -13.87 16.13 -13.00
CA PHE A 63 -14.20 15.04 -12.08
C PHE A 63 -15.34 14.14 -12.59
N SER A 64 -16.12 14.56 -13.58
CA SER A 64 -17.16 13.72 -14.18
C SER A 64 -16.59 12.61 -15.08
N LYS A 65 -15.33 12.73 -15.50
CA LYS A 65 -14.64 11.77 -16.39
C LYS A 65 -13.89 10.65 -15.67
N SER A 66 -14.00 10.58 -14.36
CA SER A 66 -13.34 9.56 -13.56
C SER A 66 -14.32 8.97 -12.55
N ASP A 67 -14.14 7.70 -12.22
CA ASP A 67 -14.95 7.02 -11.22
C ASP A 67 -14.45 7.35 -9.81
N ALA A 68 -15.38 7.43 -8.87
CA ALA A 68 -15.04 7.53 -7.46
C ALA A 68 -14.26 6.29 -7.02
N ILE A 69 -13.11 6.48 -6.36
CA ILE A 69 -12.32 5.35 -5.85
C ILE A 69 -13.20 4.56 -4.87
N GLN A 70 -13.30 3.25 -5.13
CA GLN A 70 -13.94 2.27 -4.26
C GLN A 70 -12.88 1.26 -3.80
N ALA A 71 -12.70 0.15 -4.51
CA ALA A 71 -11.60 -0.77 -4.25
C ALA A 71 -10.26 -0.14 -4.67
N MET A 72 -9.25 -0.30 -3.82
CA MET A 72 -7.90 0.20 -4.06
C MET A 72 -7.04 -0.85 -4.81
N PRO A 73 -6.03 -0.42 -5.58
CA PRO A 73 -5.07 -1.34 -6.18
C PRO A 73 -4.18 -1.99 -5.12
N VAL A 74 -3.44 -3.04 -5.51
CA VAL A 74 -2.42 -3.66 -4.65
C VAL A 74 -1.35 -2.63 -4.27
N THR A 75 -0.92 -2.67 -3.01
CA THR A 75 0.13 -1.81 -2.45
C THR A 75 0.98 -2.59 -1.45
N SER A 76 2.22 -2.14 -1.26
CA SER A 76 3.12 -2.61 -0.21
C SER A 76 4.09 -1.52 0.19
N ALA A 77 4.60 -1.60 1.42
CA ALA A 77 5.60 -0.68 1.92
C ALA A 77 6.55 -1.36 2.90
N ILE A 78 7.85 -1.06 2.76
CA ILE A 78 8.87 -1.33 3.76
C ILE A 78 8.62 -0.46 5.00
N CYS A 79 8.56 -1.07 6.19
CA CYS A 79 8.43 -0.39 7.48
C CYS A 79 9.73 -0.43 8.29
N THR A 80 10.52 -1.47 8.12
CA THR A 80 11.86 -1.58 8.71
C THR A 80 12.79 -2.24 7.72
N PRO A 81 14.00 -1.71 7.49
CA PRO A 81 14.57 -0.48 8.08
C PRO A 81 13.91 0.82 7.57
N GLN A 82 14.16 1.93 8.28
CA GLN A 82 13.72 3.27 7.87
C GLN A 82 14.74 3.92 6.92
N PRO A 83 14.33 4.89 6.07
CA PRO A 83 15.26 5.62 5.22
C PRO A 83 16.44 6.21 6.01
N GLY A 84 17.66 5.94 5.54
CA GLY A 84 18.91 6.41 6.16
C GLY A 84 19.38 5.62 7.39
N ALA A 85 18.65 4.57 7.79
CA ALA A 85 19.05 3.74 8.92
C ALA A 85 20.41 3.07 8.68
N ARG A 86 21.16 2.87 9.77
CA ARG A 86 22.40 2.08 9.79
C ARG A 86 22.02 0.65 10.14
N VAL A 87 22.23 -0.28 9.21
CA VAL A 87 21.80 -1.66 9.33
C VAL A 87 23.05 -2.54 9.40
N LYS A 88 23.20 -3.24 10.52
CA LYS A 88 24.23 -4.27 10.65
C LYS A 88 23.82 -5.47 9.81
N VAL A 89 24.73 -5.97 8.98
CA VAL A 89 24.50 -7.27 8.33
C VAL A 89 24.68 -8.37 9.37
N ASP A 90 23.82 -9.38 9.32
CA ASP A 90 24.07 -10.59 10.07
C ASP A 90 25.35 -11.23 9.52
N ASP A 91 26.39 -11.35 10.35
CA ASP A 91 27.71 -11.82 9.90
C ASP A 91 27.74 -13.33 9.68
N ASP A 92 26.89 -14.08 10.40
CA ASP A 92 26.80 -15.53 10.26
C ASP A 92 26.03 -15.92 9.00
N GLU A 93 25.07 -15.08 8.59
CA GLU A 93 24.17 -15.40 7.48
C GLU A 93 24.40 -14.54 6.23
N GLY A 94 25.02 -13.38 6.35
CA GLY A 94 25.26 -12.46 5.23
C GLY A 94 24.01 -11.73 4.74
N HIS A 95 22.97 -11.61 5.56
CA HIS A 95 21.68 -11.01 5.18
C HIS A 95 21.30 -9.81 6.06
N ILE A 96 20.42 -8.96 5.54
CA ILE A 96 19.66 -7.98 6.33
C ILE A 96 18.19 -8.41 6.40
N THR A 97 17.55 -8.15 7.54
CA THR A 97 16.10 -8.41 7.71
C THR A 97 15.30 -7.17 7.34
N VAL A 98 14.33 -7.33 6.45
CA VAL A 98 13.41 -6.29 6.00
C VAL A 98 11.98 -6.72 6.32
N ARG A 99 11.16 -5.80 6.84
CA ARG A 99 9.75 -6.05 7.16
C ARG A 99 8.85 -4.95 6.67
N GLY A 100 7.59 -5.29 6.43
CA GLY A 100 6.58 -4.34 6.02
C GLY A 100 5.19 -4.95 5.96
N TYR A 101 4.32 -4.26 5.23
CA TYR A 101 2.97 -4.74 4.95
C TYR A 101 2.71 -4.76 3.44
N ALA A 102 1.72 -5.56 3.03
CA ALA A 102 1.12 -5.56 1.71
C ALA A 102 -0.39 -5.73 1.85
N TRP A 103 -1.16 -5.14 0.93
CA TRP A 103 -2.61 -5.21 0.94
C TRP A 103 -3.19 -4.90 -0.45
N SER A 104 -4.36 -5.47 -0.77
CA SER A 104 -5.11 -5.15 -2.00
C SER A 104 -6.59 -4.96 -1.67
N GLY A 105 -7.26 -4.06 -2.40
CA GLY A 105 -8.69 -3.81 -2.24
C GLY A 105 -9.56 -4.99 -2.67
N GLY A 106 -10.87 -4.86 -2.42
CA GLY A 106 -11.87 -5.85 -2.83
C GLY A 106 -11.77 -7.21 -2.13
N GLY A 107 -10.96 -7.33 -1.07
CA GLY A 107 -10.75 -8.60 -0.37
C GLY A 107 -9.79 -9.56 -1.07
N ARG A 108 -8.99 -9.08 -2.03
CA ARG A 108 -8.02 -9.89 -2.78
C ARG A 108 -6.81 -10.23 -1.91
N LYS A 109 -6.51 -11.52 -1.79
CA LYS A 109 -5.37 -12.03 -1.03
C LYS A 109 -4.04 -11.54 -1.61
N ILE A 110 -3.05 -11.26 -0.77
CA ILE A 110 -1.66 -11.12 -1.22
C ILE A 110 -1.05 -12.52 -1.42
N VAL A 111 -0.65 -12.81 -2.66
CA VAL A 111 -0.07 -14.10 -3.01
C VAL A 111 1.46 -14.07 -3.00
N ARG A 112 2.07 -12.89 -3.14
CA ARG A 112 3.53 -12.74 -3.09
C ARG A 112 3.96 -11.30 -2.78
N VAL A 113 5.07 -11.16 -2.07
CA VAL A 113 5.82 -9.90 -1.96
C VAL A 113 7.26 -10.17 -2.38
N ASP A 114 7.75 -9.39 -3.34
CA ASP A 114 9.09 -9.51 -3.90
C ASP A 114 9.93 -8.30 -3.49
N LEU A 115 11.18 -8.54 -3.07
CA LEU A 115 12.14 -7.51 -2.71
C LEU A 115 13.43 -7.64 -3.53
N THR A 116 14.06 -6.51 -3.81
CA THR A 116 15.39 -6.44 -4.43
C THR A 116 16.23 -5.43 -3.68
N ASN A 117 17.55 -5.64 -3.67
CA ASN A 117 18.54 -4.68 -3.22
C ASN A 117 19.65 -4.43 -4.27
N ASP A 118 19.38 -4.80 -5.52
CA ASP A 118 20.29 -4.74 -6.66
C ASP A 118 19.59 -4.19 -7.91
N GLU A 119 18.66 -3.25 -7.70
CA GLU A 119 17.92 -2.55 -8.76
C GLU A 119 17.11 -3.48 -9.67
N GLY A 120 16.66 -4.62 -9.13
CA GLY A 120 15.78 -5.57 -9.81
C GLY A 120 16.52 -6.61 -10.66
N VAL A 121 17.85 -6.72 -10.54
CA VAL A 121 18.63 -7.80 -11.15
C VAL A 121 18.23 -9.14 -10.54
N SER A 122 18.05 -9.19 -9.22
CA SER A 122 17.52 -10.35 -8.51
C SER A 122 16.38 -9.96 -7.56
N TRP A 123 15.50 -10.93 -7.29
CA TRP A 123 14.32 -10.75 -6.44
C TRP A 123 14.21 -11.88 -5.43
N HIS A 124 13.87 -11.53 -4.19
CA HIS A 124 13.71 -12.43 -3.06
C HIS A 124 12.26 -12.37 -2.58
N VAL A 125 11.66 -13.54 -2.38
CA VAL A 125 10.28 -13.66 -1.92
C VAL A 125 10.24 -13.53 -0.40
N ALA A 126 9.35 -12.67 0.11
CA ALA A 126 9.12 -12.52 1.53
C ALA A 126 8.25 -13.66 2.09
N GLU A 127 8.47 -13.99 3.36
CA GLU A 127 7.55 -14.79 4.16
C GLU A 127 6.36 -13.93 4.56
N LEU A 128 5.14 -14.42 4.32
CA LEU A 128 3.89 -13.72 4.61
C LEU A 128 3.27 -14.21 5.91
N GLU A 129 2.92 -13.28 6.79
CA GLU A 129 2.08 -13.50 7.96
C GLU A 129 0.68 -12.94 7.65
N GLN A 130 -0.28 -13.84 7.46
CA GLN A 130 -1.64 -13.53 7.05
C GLN A 130 -2.61 -14.62 7.49
N GLU A 131 -3.89 -14.27 7.63
CA GLU A 131 -4.93 -15.22 8.03
C GLU A 131 -5.19 -16.29 6.95
N GLU A 132 -5.50 -17.51 7.39
CA GLU A 132 -5.92 -18.61 6.51
C GLU A 132 -7.42 -18.53 6.20
N ILE A 133 -7.81 -17.54 5.40
CA ILE A 133 -9.20 -17.33 4.97
C ILE A 133 -9.36 -17.45 3.44
N PRO A 134 -10.57 -17.75 2.94
CA PRO A 134 -10.84 -17.79 1.50
C PRO A 134 -10.53 -16.46 0.80
N ASP A 135 -10.14 -16.55 -0.48
CA ASP A 135 -9.98 -15.35 -1.31
C ASP A 135 -11.31 -14.59 -1.46
N GLY A 136 -11.21 -13.28 -1.71
CA GLY A 136 -12.36 -12.36 -1.74
C GLY A 136 -12.79 -11.84 -0.37
N ARG A 137 -12.12 -12.26 0.72
CA ARG A 137 -12.37 -11.81 2.10
C ARG A 137 -11.11 -11.39 2.85
N HIS A 138 -9.98 -11.24 2.16
CA HIS A 138 -8.71 -10.74 2.74
C HIS A 138 -8.78 -9.24 2.94
N TYR A 139 -9.40 -8.81 4.05
CA TYR A 139 -9.57 -7.39 4.38
C TYR A 139 -8.48 -6.85 5.31
N GLY A 140 -7.88 -7.71 6.13
CA GLY A 140 -6.65 -7.40 6.85
C GLY A 140 -5.46 -7.35 5.88
N TRP A 141 -4.44 -6.56 6.21
CA TRP A 141 -3.17 -6.59 5.50
C TRP A 141 -2.42 -7.91 5.73
N SER A 142 -1.49 -8.23 4.85
CA SER A 142 -0.49 -9.26 5.06
C SER A 142 0.79 -8.59 5.55
N LEU A 143 1.24 -8.94 6.75
CA LEU A 143 2.58 -8.55 7.20
C LEU A 143 3.59 -9.46 6.51
N TRP A 144 4.81 -8.97 6.31
CA TRP A 144 5.84 -9.76 5.66
C TRP A 144 7.22 -9.50 6.24
N THR A 145 8.06 -10.55 6.17
CA THR A 145 9.48 -10.50 6.53
C THR A 145 10.30 -11.10 5.39
N ALA A 146 11.39 -10.43 5.00
CA ALA A 146 12.31 -10.92 3.99
C ALA A 146 13.75 -10.83 4.50
N ARG A 147 14.57 -11.80 4.09
CA ARG A 147 16.01 -11.79 4.29
C ARG A 147 16.67 -11.46 2.97
N LEU A 148 17.36 -10.34 2.89
CA LEU A 148 18.06 -9.92 1.67
C LEU A 148 19.56 -10.16 1.82
N PRO A 149 20.18 -10.95 0.93
CA PRO A 149 21.63 -11.15 0.97
C PRO A 149 22.34 -9.84 0.65
N VAL A 150 23.42 -9.54 1.37
CA VAL A 150 24.25 -8.37 1.12
C VAL A 150 25.61 -8.83 0.61
N SER A 151 25.85 -8.59 -0.68
CA SER A 151 27.11 -8.88 -1.35
C SER A 151 28.27 -8.10 -0.74
N GLU A 152 29.51 -8.60 -0.93
CA GLU A 152 30.70 -7.84 -0.52
C GLU A 152 30.80 -6.47 -1.19
N ALA A 153 30.33 -6.35 -2.44
CA ALA A 153 30.33 -5.09 -3.17
C ALA A 153 29.43 -4.06 -2.46
N GLN A 154 28.22 -4.48 -2.05
CA GLN A 154 27.31 -3.63 -1.27
C GLN A 154 27.88 -3.29 0.11
N ARG A 155 28.56 -4.23 0.79
CA ARG A 155 29.26 -3.94 2.06
C ARG A 155 30.36 -2.89 1.88
N LYS A 156 31.13 -2.96 0.79
CA LYS A 156 32.20 -2.00 0.46
C LYS A 156 31.65 -0.62 0.07
N ALA A 157 30.53 -0.58 -0.66
CA ALA A 157 29.84 0.66 -1.01
C ALA A 157 29.31 1.38 0.24
N GLY A 158 28.79 0.61 1.21
CA GLY A 158 28.31 1.13 2.49
C GLY A 158 26.87 1.65 2.44
N ASP A 159 26.20 1.59 1.29
CA ASP A 159 24.79 1.89 1.12
C ASP A 159 24.10 0.93 0.14
N VAL A 160 22.79 0.76 0.35
CA VAL A 160 21.93 -0.13 -0.44
C VAL A 160 20.55 0.49 -0.55
N GLU A 161 19.93 0.43 -1.74
CA GLU A 161 18.52 0.77 -1.95
C GLU A 161 17.68 -0.50 -2.05
N ILE A 162 16.69 -0.62 -1.17
CA ILE A 162 15.80 -1.78 -1.10
C ILE A 162 14.48 -1.40 -1.76
N TRP A 163 13.98 -2.21 -2.69
CA TRP A 163 12.66 -2.03 -3.31
C TRP A 163 11.72 -3.14 -2.85
N ALA A 164 10.43 -2.83 -2.73
CA ALA A 164 9.38 -3.81 -2.45
C ALA A 164 8.20 -3.66 -3.40
N LYS A 165 7.63 -4.81 -3.82
CA LYS A 165 6.40 -4.89 -4.62
C LYS A 165 5.57 -6.11 -4.22
N ALA A 166 4.25 -5.97 -4.27
CA ALA A 166 3.31 -7.06 -4.01
C ALA A 166 2.54 -7.49 -5.26
N VAL A 167 2.00 -8.72 -5.17
CA VAL A 167 1.11 -9.35 -6.15
C VAL A 167 -0.13 -9.85 -5.41
N ASP A 168 -1.32 -9.52 -5.92
CA ASP A 168 -2.59 -9.99 -5.36
C ASP A 168 -3.11 -11.27 -6.06
N SER A 169 -4.21 -11.84 -5.56
CA SER A 169 -4.79 -13.09 -6.06
C SER A 169 -5.32 -13.02 -7.49
N ALA A 170 -5.56 -11.80 -8.00
CA ALA A 170 -5.88 -11.57 -9.41
C ALA A 170 -4.64 -11.24 -10.25
N TYR A 171 -3.44 -11.41 -9.69
CA TYR A 171 -2.15 -11.09 -10.30
C TYR A 171 -1.98 -9.62 -10.71
N ASN A 172 -2.73 -8.71 -10.09
CA ASN A 172 -2.40 -7.29 -10.21
C ASN A 172 -1.05 -7.04 -9.52
N VAL A 173 -0.29 -6.10 -10.07
CA VAL A 173 1.05 -5.74 -9.61
C VAL A 173 1.17 -4.24 -9.40
N GLN A 174 2.18 -3.83 -8.63
CA GLN A 174 2.55 -2.43 -8.49
C GLN A 174 3.38 -1.97 -9.72
N PRO A 175 3.24 -0.71 -10.17
CA PRO A 175 4.16 -0.12 -11.12
C PRO A 175 5.50 0.21 -10.46
N GLU A 176 6.58 0.28 -11.24
CA GLU A 176 7.90 0.56 -10.68
C GLU A 176 8.08 2.01 -10.22
N LYS A 177 7.50 2.97 -10.95
CA LYS A 177 7.77 4.41 -10.80
C LYS A 177 6.50 5.21 -10.58
N PHE A 178 6.58 6.19 -9.67
CA PHE A 178 5.48 7.13 -9.40
C PHE A 178 5.19 8.07 -10.58
N GLU A 179 6.20 8.39 -11.40
CA GLU A 179 6.06 9.23 -12.59
C GLU A 179 4.89 8.81 -13.48
N HIS A 180 4.75 7.50 -13.75
CA HIS A 180 3.75 6.99 -14.67
C HIS A 180 2.33 6.93 -14.07
N ILE A 181 2.20 7.12 -12.76
CA ILE A 181 0.92 7.13 -12.04
C ILE A 181 0.68 8.44 -11.30
N TRP A 182 1.48 9.46 -11.59
CA TRP A 182 1.29 10.79 -11.03
C TRP A 182 -0.10 11.30 -11.39
N ASN A 183 -0.71 12.03 -10.46
CA ASN A 183 -1.94 12.77 -10.71
C ASN A 183 -1.96 13.99 -9.78
N LEU A 184 -2.67 15.04 -10.18
CA LEU A 184 -2.74 16.31 -9.47
C LEU A 184 -3.17 16.23 -7.99
N ARG A 185 -3.86 15.15 -7.58
CA ARG A 185 -4.28 14.92 -6.17
C ARG A 185 -3.28 14.11 -5.35
N GLY A 186 -2.29 13.48 -6.00
CA GLY A 186 -1.34 12.58 -5.33
C GLY A 186 -1.98 11.33 -4.72
N VAL A 187 -3.16 10.92 -5.17
CA VAL A 187 -3.86 9.71 -4.70
C VAL A 187 -3.43 8.48 -5.51
N LEU A 188 -3.82 7.28 -5.07
CA LEU A 188 -3.47 6.00 -5.74
C LEU A 188 -1.96 5.78 -5.91
N ALA A 189 -1.16 6.32 -4.99
CA ALA A 189 0.29 6.21 -4.97
C ALA A 189 0.73 4.78 -4.58
N ASN A 190 0.74 3.86 -5.54
CA ASN A 190 1.05 2.45 -5.31
C ASN A 190 2.29 1.93 -6.05
N ALA A 191 3.19 2.79 -6.51
CA ALA A 191 4.46 2.34 -7.08
C ALA A 191 5.35 1.64 -6.04
N TYR A 192 6.44 1.01 -6.47
CA TYR A 192 7.37 0.33 -5.55
C TYR A 192 7.86 1.28 -4.45
N HIS A 193 7.77 0.84 -3.20
CA HIS A 193 8.41 1.57 -2.10
C HIS A 193 9.91 1.28 -2.14
N LYS A 194 10.71 2.35 -2.21
CA LYS A 194 12.18 2.27 -2.26
C LYS A 194 12.78 2.93 -1.00
N VAL A 195 13.64 2.20 -0.29
CA VAL A 195 14.26 2.67 0.96
C VAL A 195 15.78 2.53 0.86
N LYS A 196 16.49 3.65 0.95
CA LYS A 196 17.96 3.67 1.04
C LYS A 196 18.42 3.49 2.48
N VAL A 197 19.39 2.62 2.71
CA VAL A 197 19.99 2.36 4.03
C VAL A 197 21.52 2.34 3.94
N LYS A 198 22.17 2.50 5.09
CA LYS A 198 23.62 2.38 5.24
C LYS A 198 23.97 1.03 5.83
N ILE A 199 24.88 0.31 5.18
CA ILE A 199 25.39 -0.97 5.66
C ILE A 199 26.58 -0.71 6.59
N ILE A 200 26.57 -1.34 7.77
CA ILE A 200 27.61 -1.20 8.80
C ILE A 200 28.08 -2.54 9.35
#